data_AF-A0A944L7B4-F1
#
_entry.id   AF-A0A944L7B4-F1
#
_cell.length_a   1.000
_cell.length_b   1.000
_cell.length_c   1.000
_cell.angle_alpha   90.00
_cell.angle_beta   90.00
_cell.angle_gamma   90.00
#
_symmetry.space_group_name_H-M   'P 1'
#
loop_
_entity.id
_entity.type
_entity.pdbx_description
1 polymer ?
#
loop_
_entity_poly.entity_id
_entity_poly.type
_entity_poly.pdbx_seq_one_letter_code
_entity_poly.pdbx_strand_id
1 'polypeptide(L)'
;MLLTIFYPMNEDFLTNHNNAVITNYWANWDLCSMASIMAIGIFADRDDLVGRAVEYFLNGAGNGSLMHAIPFVYEDEGLAQWQESGRDQGHTIMGIGLMGVFCEMAWNQGIDCYGQDNNRFLKAAEYVAKYNLGYDVPFTPYTWQSGPSSTAPHVGWQTQTVPGAGSRGQARPVWDQVLGHYAGRRGLDAPWVRQMAESLRPDGGGGDYGMTSGGFDALGFGTLMQYSAQTGRRIARLQSFNFPDRYVRHSGSTVRLEPTALPLGDSQFRVVPGLAGPADGRISFESVDMPGYFLRHANYQFGLVANDGSAQFMADSTFLPVAGLAHSRLTSFRSHNFPDRYVRHSNYGLRLDPVVTDLDRAEATYRMVD
;
A
#
# COMPACT_ATOMS: atom_id res chain seq x y z
N MET A 1 19.07 5.07 -20.48
CA MET A 1 17.83 4.50 -21.04
C MET A 1 16.61 4.90 -20.21
N LEU A 2 16.46 4.44 -18.96
CA LEU A 2 15.31 4.79 -18.11
C LEU A 2 15.13 6.31 -17.94
N LEU A 3 16.16 7.02 -17.49
CA LEU A 3 16.10 8.47 -17.26
C LEU A 3 16.12 9.34 -18.53
N THR A 4 16.64 8.81 -19.64
CA THR A 4 16.94 9.60 -20.84
C THR A 4 15.97 9.35 -22.00
N ILE A 5 15.15 8.30 -21.91
CA ILE A 5 14.18 7.91 -22.96
C ILE A 5 12.81 7.72 -22.33
N PHE A 6 12.68 6.75 -21.41
CA PHE A 6 11.36 6.38 -20.86
C PHE A 6 10.78 7.45 -19.94
N TYR A 7 11.56 7.99 -18.99
CA TYR A 7 11.07 9.05 -18.10
C TYR A 7 10.56 10.29 -18.88
N PRO A 8 11.32 10.88 -19.83
CA PRO A 8 10.85 12.02 -20.60
C PRO A 8 9.53 11.76 -21.36
N MET A 9 9.32 10.56 -21.89
CA MET A 9 8.07 10.22 -22.59
C MET A 9 6.86 10.16 -21.65
N ASN A 10 7.03 9.56 -20.46
CA ASN A 10 5.97 9.50 -19.46
C ASN A 10 5.65 10.91 -18.90
N GLU A 11 6.68 11.72 -18.66
CA GLU A 11 6.52 13.09 -18.17
C GLU A 11 5.81 13.97 -19.20
N ASP A 12 6.19 13.86 -20.47
CA ASP A 12 5.53 14.57 -21.57
C ASP A 12 4.06 14.17 -21.68
N PHE A 13 3.74 12.88 -21.57
CA PHE A 13 2.36 12.41 -21.56
C PHE A 13 1.55 12.99 -20.38
N LEU A 14 2.07 12.93 -19.15
CA LEU A 14 1.36 13.46 -17.98
C LEU A 14 1.23 15.00 -17.98
N THR A 15 2.05 15.70 -18.75
CA THR A 15 2.05 17.17 -18.83
C THR A 15 1.17 17.66 -19.98
N ASN A 16 1.30 17.04 -21.15
CA ASN A 16 0.73 17.54 -22.40
C ASN A 16 -0.42 16.67 -22.92
N HIS A 17 -0.61 15.45 -22.39
CA HIS A 17 -1.63 14.48 -22.81
C HIS A 17 -1.71 14.36 -24.34
N ASN A 18 -0.56 14.26 -25.01
CA ASN A 18 -0.44 14.23 -26.47
C ASN A 18 -1.18 15.38 -27.20
N ASN A 19 -1.26 16.56 -26.58
CA ASN A 19 -2.03 17.71 -27.05
C ASN A 19 -3.53 17.43 -27.22
N ALA A 20 -4.07 16.52 -26.41
CA ALA A 20 -5.50 16.27 -26.31
C ALA A 20 -6.11 17.07 -25.14
N VAL A 21 -7.45 17.18 -25.11
CA VAL A 21 -8.13 17.65 -23.91
C VAL A 21 -7.82 16.71 -22.74
N ILE A 22 -7.74 17.25 -21.52
CA ILE A 22 -7.20 16.52 -20.36
C ILE A 22 -7.97 15.22 -20.03
N THR A 23 -9.27 15.18 -20.32
CA THR A 23 -10.13 14.01 -20.09
C THR A 23 -10.13 13.00 -21.24
N ASN A 24 -9.36 13.24 -22.32
CA ASN A 24 -9.38 12.41 -23.52
C ASN A 24 -8.91 10.98 -23.26
N TYR A 25 -7.87 10.83 -22.45
CA TYR A 25 -7.29 9.53 -22.11
C TYR A 25 -7.92 8.97 -20.85
N TRP A 26 -8.16 7.66 -20.85
CA TRP A 26 -8.73 6.96 -19.71
C TRP A 26 -7.72 6.84 -18.56
N ALA A 27 -8.20 6.64 -17.33
CA ALA A 27 -7.39 6.57 -16.11
C ALA A 27 -6.15 5.67 -16.24
N ASN A 28 -6.29 4.54 -16.93
CA ASN A 28 -5.21 3.58 -17.15
C ASN A 28 -3.95 4.15 -17.83
N TRP A 29 -4.08 5.15 -18.72
CA TRP A 29 -2.95 5.74 -19.44
C TRP A 29 -2.07 6.60 -18.52
N ASP A 30 -2.72 7.41 -17.68
CA ASP A 30 -2.06 8.19 -16.65
C ASP A 30 -1.42 7.26 -15.62
N LEU A 31 -2.14 6.24 -15.16
CA LEU A 31 -1.66 5.31 -14.14
C LEU A 31 -0.41 4.53 -14.59
N CYS A 32 -0.36 4.02 -15.83
CA CYS A 32 0.84 3.33 -16.31
C CYS A 32 2.04 4.28 -16.44
N SER A 33 1.79 5.53 -16.84
CA SER A 33 2.83 6.56 -16.93
C SER A 33 3.36 6.94 -15.55
N MET A 34 2.47 7.17 -14.58
CA MET A 34 2.82 7.43 -13.18
C MET A 34 3.59 6.28 -12.55
N ALA A 35 3.12 5.03 -12.75
CA ALA A 35 3.80 3.85 -12.25
C ALA A 35 5.21 3.71 -12.85
N SER A 36 5.37 4.02 -14.14
CA SER A 36 6.68 4.04 -14.79
C SER A 36 7.62 5.09 -14.17
N ILE A 37 7.15 6.33 -13.98
CA ILE A 37 7.93 7.40 -13.34
C ILE A 37 8.35 7.01 -11.92
N MET A 38 7.42 6.49 -11.11
CA MET A 38 7.72 6.05 -9.75
C MET A 38 8.75 4.91 -9.72
N ALA A 39 8.58 3.88 -10.56
CA ALA A 39 9.51 2.76 -10.66
C ALA A 39 10.91 3.21 -11.08
N ILE A 40 11.00 4.13 -12.06
CA ILE A 40 12.27 4.73 -12.49
C ILE A 40 12.91 5.53 -11.35
N GLY A 41 12.11 6.32 -10.62
CA GLY A 41 12.56 7.08 -9.46
C GLY A 41 13.15 6.20 -8.37
N ILE A 42 12.43 5.14 -8.00
CA ILE A 42 12.89 4.15 -7.00
C ILE A 42 14.18 3.47 -7.48
N PHE A 43 14.21 2.96 -8.72
CA PHE A 43 15.37 2.25 -9.24
C PHE A 43 16.63 3.11 -9.35
N ALA A 44 16.47 4.40 -9.66
CA ALA A 44 17.57 5.34 -9.86
C ALA A 44 17.92 6.16 -8.61
N ASP A 45 17.33 5.86 -7.45
CA ASP A 45 17.47 6.64 -6.21
C ASP A 45 17.15 8.14 -6.41
N ARG A 46 16.11 8.44 -7.20
CA ARG A 46 15.65 9.79 -7.55
C ARG A 46 14.34 10.13 -6.85
N ASP A 47 14.46 10.66 -5.63
CA ASP A 47 13.33 11.03 -4.77
C ASP A 47 12.43 12.11 -5.40
N ASP A 48 12.98 12.96 -6.26
CA ASP A 48 12.22 13.96 -7.02
C ASP A 48 11.24 13.32 -8.02
N LEU A 49 11.61 12.18 -8.61
CA LEU A 49 10.71 11.45 -9.52
C LEU A 49 9.63 10.68 -8.76
N VAL A 50 9.97 10.11 -7.59
CA VAL A 50 8.98 9.51 -6.69
C VAL A 50 7.97 10.57 -6.24
N GLY A 51 8.47 11.74 -5.81
CA GLY A 51 7.65 12.89 -5.43
C GLY A 51 6.76 13.38 -6.58
N ARG A 52 7.31 13.49 -7.80
CA ARG A 52 6.55 13.88 -9.01
C ARG A 52 5.38 12.94 -9.31
N ALA A 53 5.58 11.64 -9.14
CA ALA A 53 4.55 10.64 -9.39
C ALA A 53 3.45 10.65 -8.31
N VAL A 54 3.84 10.76 -7.03
CA VAL A 54 2.89 10.91 -5.91
C VAL A 54 2.10 12.19 -6.01
N GLU A 55 2.73 13.30 -6.41
CA GLU A 55 2.03 14.57 -6.56
C GLU A 55 0.98 14.50 -7.68
N TYR A 56 1.28 13.81 -8.77
CA TYR A 56 0.27 13.59 -9.80
C TYR A 56 -0.88 12.68 -9.33
N PHE A 57 -0.57 11.65 -8.53
CA PHE A 57 -1.61 10.82 -7.93
C PHE A 57 -2.58 11.65 -7.08
N LEU A 58 -2.06 12.59 -6.28
CA LEU A 58 -2.88 13.41 -5.38
C LEU A 58 -3.61 14.54 -6.12
N ASN A 59 -2.89 15.27 -6.99
CA ASN A 59 -3.30 16.57 -7.53
C ASN A 59 -3.22 16.67 -9.05
N GLY A 60 -2.96 15.58 -9.77
CA GLY A 60 -2.87 15.56 -11.22
C GLY A 60 -4.18 15.95 -11.90
N ALA A 61 -4.07 16.64 -13.04
CA ALA A 61 -5.24 17.12 -13.79
C ALA A 61 -5.92 16.02 -14.62
N GLY A 62 -5.19 14.95 -14.96
CA GLY A 62 -5.71 13.85 -15.78
C GLY A 62 -6.38 12.73 -14.99
N ASN A 63 -6.99 11.82 -15.74
CA ASN A 63 -7.90 10.80 -15.23
C ASN A 63 -7.24 9.73 -14.34
N GLY A 64 -5.91 9.65 -14.26
CA GLY A 64 -5.22 8.70 -13.37
C GLY A 64 -4.98 9.20 -11.95
N SER A 65 -5.16 10.50 -11.70
CA SER A 65 -5.13 11.05 -10.34
C SER A 65 -6.31 10.50 -9.52
N LEU A 66 -6.15 10.39 -8.21
CA LEU A 66 -7.09 9.70 -7.32
C LEU A 66 -8.53 10.21 -7.46
N MET A 67 -8.70 11.54 -7.50
CA MET A 67 -10.02 12.18 -7.57
C MET A 67 -10.70 12.04 -8.93
N HIS A 68 -9.93 11.88 -10.02
CA HIS A 68 -10.47 11.72 -11.37
C HIS A 68 -10.64 10.24 -11.76
N ALA A 69 -9.77 9.36 -11.27
CA ALA A 69 -9.86 7.91 -11.44
C ALA A 69 -11.06 7.32 -10.69
N ILE A 70 -11.47 7.97 -9.59
CA ILE A 70 -12.57 7.54 -8.73
C ILE A 70 -13.47 8.75 -8.46
N PRO A 71 -14.25 9.21 -9.45
CA PRO A 71 -14.93 10.51 -9.39
C PRO A 71 -16.14 10.55 -8.44
N PHE A 72 -16.77 9.41 -8.18
CA PHE A 72 -18.01 9.35 -7.40
C PHE A 72 -17.90 8.37 -6.24
N VAL A 73 -18.23 8.81 -5.04
CA VAL A 73 -18.25 7.99 -3.82
C VAL A 73 -19.70 7.82 -3.35
N TYR A 74 -20.10 6.59 -3.10
CA TYR A 74 -21.40 6.18 -2.56
C TYR A 74 -21.23 5.78 -1.10
N GLU A 75 -21.14 6.79 -0.22
CA GLU A 75 -20.77 6.60 1.19
C GLU A 75 -21.70 5.62 1.92
N ASP A 76 -23.00 5.66 1.64
CA ASP A 76 -24.00 4.77 2.26
C ASP A 76 -23.80 3.29 1.92
N GLU A 77 -23.12 2.99 0.80
CA GLU A 77 -22.79 1.62 0.39
C GLU A 77 -21.33 1.24 0.68
N GLY A 78 -20.49 2.20 1.09
CA GLY A 78 -19.05 1.98 1.20
C GLY A 78 -18.36 1.73 -0.14
N LEU A 79 -18.93 2.21 -1.25
CA LEU A 79 -18.46 1.96 -2.61
C LEU A 79 -18.03 3.25 -3.33
N ALA A 80 -17.24 3.14 -4.38
CA ALA A 80 -16.91 4.27 -5.24
C ALA A 80 -16.79 3.85 -6.72
N GLN A 81 -17.34 4.65 -7.63
CA GLN A 81 -17.32 4.35 -9.06
C GLN A 81 -15.91 4.55 -9.62
N TRP A 82 -15.38 3.54 -10.30
CA TRP A 82 -14.15 3.68 -11.09
C TRP A 82 -14.45 4.38 -12.43
N GLN A 83 -13.56 5.26 -12.86
CA GLN A 83 -13.73 6.11 -14.05
C GLN A 83 -14.07 5.31 -15.32
N GLU A 84 -13.46 4.14 -15.51
CA GLU A 84 -13.70 3.28 -16.67
C GLU A 84 -14.90 2.32 -16.53
N SER A 85 -15.64 2.34 -15.41
CA SER A 85 -16.71 1.36 -15.13
C SER A 85 -17.84 1.33 -16.16
N GLY A 86 -18.10 2.44 -16.87
CA GLY A 86 -19.09 2.48 -17.95
C GLY A 86 -18.57 1.98 -19.30
N ARG A 87 -17.26 1.78 -19.46
CA ARG A 87 -16.61 1.35 -20.71
C ARG A 87 -16.70 -0.17 -20.86
N ASP A 88 -15.95 -0.89 -20.03
CA ASP A 88 -15.97 -2.35 -19.91
C ASP A 88 -15.17 -2.77 -18.67
N GLN A 89 -15.39 -4.01 -18.22
CA GLN A 89 -14.74 -4.53 -17.02
C GLN A 89 -13.28 -4.96 -17.24
N GLY A 90 -12.88 -5.26 -18.48
CA GLY A 90 -11.48 -5.59 -18.77
C GLY A 90 -10.56 -4.43 -18.43
N HIS A 91 -10.91 -3.22 -18.86
CA HIS A 91 -10.15 -2.01 -18.55
C HIS A 91 -10.39 -1.52 -17.12
N THR A 92 -11.60 -1.71 -16.57
CA THR A 92 -11.89 -1.36 -15.18
C THR A 92 -11.01 -2.14 -14.21
N ILE A 93 -10.90 -3.47 -14.39
CA ILE A 93 -10.06 -4.33 -13.55
C ILE A 93 -8.57 -4.03 -13.77
N MET A 94 -8.16 -3.69 -15.01
CA MET A 94 -6.79 -3.22 -15.27
C MET A 94 -6.43 -2.00 -14.41
N GLY A 95 -7.37 -1.05 -14.26
CA GLY A 95 -7.18 0.13 -13.44
C GLY A 95 -6.99 -0.17 -11.96
N ILE A 96 -7.75 -1.13 -11.43
CA ILE A 96 -7.54 -1.63 -10.06
C ILE A 96 -6.12 -2.21 -9.91
N GLY A 97 -5.64 -2.96 -10.90
CA GLY A 97 -4.28 -3.50 -10.92
C GLY A 97 -3.22 -2.39 -10.92
N LEU A 98 -3.29 -1.45 -11.86
CA LEU A 98 -2.31 -0.36 -12.00
C LEU A 98 -2.27 0.54 -10.76
N MET A 99 -3.43 0.94 -10.25
CA MET A 99 -3.52 1.74 -9.03
C MET A 99 -2.99 0.98 -7.82
N GLY A 100 -3.29 -0.32 -7.73
CA GLY A 100 -2.73 -1.19 -6.71
C GLY A 100 -1.20 -1.23 -6.76
N VAL A 101 -0.61 -1.43 -7.94
CA VAL A 101 0.86 -1.50 -8.11
C VAL A 101 1.50 -0.15 -7.77
N PHE A 102 0.89 0.96 -8.19
CA PHE A 102 1.33 2.30 -7.83
C PHE A 102 1.33 2.51 -6.31
N CYS A 103 0.20 2.23 -5.65
CA CYS A 103 0.07 2.37 -4.20
C CYS A 103 1.03 1.45 -3.45
N GLU A 104 1.27 0.24 -3.95
CA GLU A 104 2.21 -0.72 -3.34
C GLU A 104 3.66 -0.26 -3.47
N MET A 105 4.07 0.29 -4.63
CA MET A 105 5.39 0.92 -4.78
C MET A 105 5.55 2.10 -3.83
N ALA A 106 4.54 2.97 -3.73
CA ALA A 106 4.55 4.10 -2.80
C ALA A 106 4.64 3.65 -1.34
N TRP A 107 3.86 2.62 -0.96
CA TRP A 107 3.87 2.04 0.38
C TRP A 107 5.25 1.49 0.76
N ASN A 108 5.92 0.80 -0.17
CA ASN A 108 7.28 0.29 0.04
C ASN A 108 8.33 1.41 0.12
N GLN A 109 7.97 2.63 -0.31
CA GLN A 109 8.71 3.86 -0.04
C GLN A 109 8.20 4.61 1.19
N GLY A 110 7.37 4.00 2.05
CA GLY A 110 6.81 4.63 3.26
C GLY A 110 5.81 5.76 2.99
N ILE A 111 5.22 5.81 1.79
CA ILE A 111 4.22 6.80 1.38
C ILE A 111 2.85 6.13 1.33
N ASP A 112 1.92 6.57 2.17
CA ASP A 112 0.58 5.98 2.26
C ASP A 112 -0.38 6.56 1.21
N CYS A 113 -0.29 6.06 -0.02
CA CYS A 113 -1.26 6.36 -1.08
C CYS A 113 -2.57 5.57 -0.93
N TYR A 114 -2.55 4.41 -0.27
CA TYR A 114 -3.73 3.58 -0.04
C TYR A 114 -4.74 4.26 0.90
N GLY A 115 -4.26 4.93 1.95
CA GLY A 115 -5.09 5.61 2.94
C GLY A 115 -5.71 6.93 2.48
N GLN A 116 -5.36 7.42 1.29
CA GLN A 116 -5.78 8.74 0.82
C GLN A 116 -7.29 8.83 0.63
N ASP A 117 -7.84 9.99 0.96
CA ASP A 117 -9.27 10.32 0.94
C ASP A 117 -10.15 9.22 1.57
N ASN A 118 -9.84 8.86 2.82
CA ASN A 118 -10.57 7.86 3.59
C ASN A 118 -10.67 6.49 2.87
N ASN A 119 -9.51 5.99 2.42
CA ASN A 119 -9.38 4.76 1.65
C ASN A 119 -10.24 4.75 0.38
N ARG A 120 -10.32 5.86 -0.37
CA ARG A 120 -11.14 5.96 -1.61
C ARG A 120 -10.85 4.82 -2.58
N PHE A 121 -9.60 4.38 -2.68
CA PHE A 121 -9.23 3.25 -3.53
C PHE A 121 -9.81 1.90 -3.07
N LEU A 122 -9.94 1.65 -1.76
CA LEU A 122 -10.64 0.46 -1.26
C LEU A 122 -12.10 0.46 -1.69
N LYS A 123 -12.80 1.60 -1.54
CA LYS A 123 -14.20 1.74 -1.96
C LYS A 123 -14.39 1.45 -3.44
N ALA A 124 -13.43 1.87 -4.28
CA ALA A 124 -13.45 1.57 -5.71
C ALA A 124 -13.14 0.10 -6.02
N ALA A 125 -12.19 -0.51 -5.33
CA ALA A 125 -11.90 -1.92 -5.51
C ALA A 125 -13.09 -2.81 -5.09
N GLU A 126 -13.77 -2.48 -3.98
CA GLU A 126 -14.99 -3.13 -3.53
C GLU A 126 -16.12 -2.98 -4.56
N TYR A 127 -16.29 -1.79 -5.14
CA TYR A 127 -17.27 -1.53 -6.21
C TYR A 127 -17.04 -2.43 -7.42
N VAL A 128 -15.80 -2.45 -7.94
CA VAL A 128 -15.45 -3.22 -9.13
C VAL A 128 -15.55 -4.72 -8.85
N ALA A 129 -15.12 -5.18 -7.66
CA ALA A 129 -15.27 -6.57 -7.25
C ALA A 129 -16.74 -6.99 -7.17
N LYS A 130 -17.59 -6.21 -6.49
CA LYS A 130 -19.04 -6.47 -6.36
C LYS A 130 -19.70 -6.62 -7.73
N TYR A 131 -19.40 -5.70 -8.66
CA TYR A 131 -19.96 -5.78 -10.01
C TYR A 131 -19.47 -7.02 -10.78
N ASN A 132 -18.19 -7.35 -10.70
CA ASN A 132 -17.62 -8.50 -11.41
C ASN A 132 -17.99 -9.86 -10.81
N LEU A 133 -18.42 -9.90 -9.54
CA LEU A 133 -19.05 -11.06 -8.92
C LEU A 133 -20.51 -11.27 -9.34
N GLY A 134 -21.06 -10.40 -10.19
CA GLY A 134 -22.39 -10.53 -10.77
C GLY A 134 -23.48 -9.71 -10.05
N TYR A 135 -23.13 -8.95 -9.01
CA TYR A 135 -24.07 -8.08 -8.30
C TYR A 135 -24.22 -6.71 -8.96
N ASP A 136 -25.34 -6.04 -8.71
CA ASP A 136 -25.53 -4.66 -9.16
C ASP A 136 -24.78 -3.67 -8.29
N VAL A 137 -24.42 -2.54 -8.90
CA VAL A 137 -23.73 -1.41 -8.27
C VAL A 137 -24.39 -0.11 -8.70
N PRO A 138 -24.39 0.93 -7.84
CA PRO A 138 -24.84 2.26 -8.24
C PRO A 138 -24.00 2.79 -9.40
N PHE A 139 -24.57 3.65 -10.24
CA PHE A 139 -23.81 4.30 -11.31
C PHE A 139 -24.30 5.72 -11.53
N THR A 140 -23.38 6.68 -11.39
CA THR A 140 -23.61 8.08 -11.69
C THR A 140 -23.16 8.31 -13.13
N PRO A 141 -24.01 8.89 -14.01
CA PRO A 141 -23.64 9.19 -15.38
C PRO A 141 -22.28 9.88 -15.46
N TYR A 142 -21.38 9.31 -16.25
CA TYR A 142 -20.02 9.78 -16.41
C TYR A 142 -19.89 10.46 -17.77
N THR A 143 -19.61 11.76 -17.75
CA THR A 143 -19.48 12.60 -18.94
C THR A 143 -18.05 13.11 -19.06
N TRP A 144 -17.46 13.00 -20.25
CA TRP A 144 -16.09 13.45 -20.51
C TRP A 144 -15.98 14.08 -21.90
N GLN A 145 -14.90 14.83 -22.09
CA GLN A 145 -14.53 15.39 -23.37
C GLN A 145 -13.40 14.55 -24.01
N SER A 146 -13.48 14.34 -25.33
CA SER A 146 -12.43 13.66 -26.11
C SER A 146 -12.07 14.48 -27.35
N GLY A 147 -10.84 14.31 -27.85
CA GLY A 147 -10.31 15.00 -29.02
C GLY A 147 -9.07 15.87 -28.76
N PRO A 148 -8.45 16.42 -29.83
CA PRO A 148 -7.30 17.31 -29.75
C PRO A 148 -7.65 18.65 -29.08
N SER A 149 -6.78 19.19 -28.23
CA SER A 149 -7.04 20.43 -27.47
C SER A 149 -7.12 21.69 -28.35
N SER A 150 -6.55 21.64 -29.56
CA SER A 150 -6.45 22.79 -30.47
C SER A 150 -7.51 22.83 -31.57
N THR A 151 -8.31 21.77 -31.74
CA THR A 151 -9.10 21.59 -32.97
C THR A 151 -10.57 21.32 -32.64
N ALA A 152 -11.29 22.40 -32.33
CA ALA A 152 -12.68 22.41 -31.88
C ALA A 152 -13.64 21.42 -32.57
N PRO A 153 -13.67 21.24 -33.92
CA PRO A 153 -14.60 20.30 -34.54
C PRO A 153 -14.32 18.81 -34.24
N HIS A 154 -13.12 18.48 -33.76
CA HIS A 154 -12.76 17.13 -33.34
C HIS A 154 -12.94 16.91 -31.83
N VAL A 155 -13.32 17.95 -31.10
CA VAL A 155 -13.57 17.88 -29.66
C VAL A 155 -15.05 17.59 -29.42
N GLY A 156 -15.35 16.50 -28.73
CA GLY A 156 -16.72 16.06 -28.47
C GLY A 156 -16.96 15.67 -27.02
N TRP A 157 -18.20 15.77 -26.59
CA TRP A 157 -18.66 15.24 -25.30
C TRP A 157 -19.25 13.85 -25.48
N GLN A 158 -18.95 12.97 -24.54
CA GLN A 158 -19.47 11.61 -24.47
C GLN A 158 -20.04 11.36 -23.07
N THR A 159 -21.06 10.51 -22.96
CA THR A 159 -21.67 10.14 -21.68
C THR A 159 -21.95 8.66 -21.63
N GLN A 160 -21.53 8.02 -20.54
CA GLN A 160 -21.97 6.68 -20.15
C GLN A 160 -23.00 6.82 -19.03
N THR A 161 -24.09 6.07 -19.10
CA THR A 161 -25.21 6.16 -18.15
C THR A 161 -25.41 4.90 -17.32
N VAL A 162 -24.70 3.81 -17.65
CA VAL A 162 -24.76 2.52 -16.95
C VAL A 162 -23.37 1.89 -16.89
N PRO A 163 -23.12 0.95 -15.94
CA PRO A 163 -21.92 0.14 -15.95
C PRO A 163 -21.82 -0.70 -17.23
N GLY A 164 -20.63 -0.76 -17.82
CA GLY A 164 -20.35 -1.55 -19.02
C GLY A 164 -20.21 -3.04 -18.65
N ALA A 165 -21.03 -3.89 -19.26
CA ALA A 165 -21.02 -5.34 -18.99
C ALA A 165 -19.97 -6.12 -19.79
N GLY A 166 -19.24 -5.47 -20.72
CA GLY A 166 -18.16 -6.10 -21.49
C GLY A 166 -17.11 -6.70 -20.56
N SER A 167 -16.75 -7.96 -20.78
CA SER A 167 -15.77 -8.71 -19.95
C SER A 167 -16.12 -8.80 -18.46
N ARG A 168 -17.41 -8.66 -18.08
CA ARG A 168 -17.83 -8.80 -16.68
C ARG A 168 -17.48 -10.18 -16.14
N GLY A 169 -16.82 -10.21 -14.98
CA GLY A 169 -16.31 -11.44 -14.35
C GLY A 169 -15.00 -11.94 -14.94
N GLN A 170 -14.30 -11.15 -15.77
CA GLN A 170 -12.98 -11.53 -16.28
C GLN A 170 -11.98 -11.76 -15.12
N ALA A 171 -11.27 -12.89 -15.20
CA ALA A 171 -10.19 -13.21 -14.28
C ALA A 171 -8.93 -12.38 -14.56
N ARG A 172 -8.38 -11.73 -13.53
CA ARG A 172 -7.06 -11.07 -13.54
C ARG A 172 -6.41 -11.16 -12.15
N PRO A 173 -5.07 -11.22 -12.04
CA PRO A 173 -4.37 -11.42 -10.77
C PRO A 173 -4.09 -10.09 -10.06
N VAL A 174 -5.16 -9.36 -9.71
CA VAL A 174 -5.04 -8.01 -9.09
C VAL A 174 -5.55 -7.94 -7.65
N TRP A 175 -6.39 -8.89 -7.25
CA TRP A 175 -7.20 -8.79 -6.04
C TRP A 175 -6.42 -9.07 -4.76
N ASP A 176 -5.45 -9.98 -4.82
CA ASP A 176 -4.63 -10.36 -3.67
C ASP A 176 -3.78 -9.20 -3.13
N GLN A 177 -3.31 -8.31 -4.01
CA GLN A 177 -2.57 -7.11 -3.60
C GLN A 177 -3.45 -6.12 -2.85
N VAL A 178 -4.65 -5.86 -3.35
CA VAL A 178 -5.62 -4.98 -2.66
C VAL A 178 -6.01 -5.58 -1.31
N LEU A 179 -6.34 -6.87 -1.28
CA LEU A 179 -6.75 -7.56 -0.06
C LEU A 179 -5.62 -7.66 0.97
N GLY A 180 -4.41 -7.96 0.53
CA GLY A 180 -3.22 -8.06 1.37
C GLY A 180 -2.92 -6.73 2.06
N HIS A 181 -3.05 -5.61 1.35
CA HIS A 181 -2.90 -4.30 1.97
C HIS A 181 -4.04 -3.99 2.97
N TYR A 182 -5.29 -3.95 2.50
CA TYR A 182 -6.39 -3.42 3.32
C TYR A 182 -6.82 -4.40 4.42
N ALA A 183 -7.11 -5.66 4.09
CA ALA A 183 -7.50 -6.63 5.11
C ALA A 183 -6.29 -7.17 5.87
N GLY A 184 -5.17 -7.43 5.18
CA GLY A 184 -3.97 -8.00 5.80
C GLY A 184 -3.20 -7.00 6.66
N ARG A 185 -2.70 -5.90 6.07
CA ARG A 185 -1.85 -4.92 6.79
C ARG A 185 -2.66 -3.93 7.62
N ARG A 186 -3.86 -3.53 7.15
CA ARG A 186 -4.67 -2.49 7.80
C ARG A 186 -5.81 -3.04 8.66
N GLY A 187 -6.15 -4.33 8.55
CA GLY A 187 -7.24 -4.94 9.32
C GLY A 187 -8.62 -4.40 8.95
N LEU A 188 -8.78 -3.85 7.75
CA LEU A 188 -10.04 -3.30 7.25
C LEU A 188 -10.89 -4.36 6.57
N ASP A 189 -12.20 -4.16 6.59
CA ASP A 189 -13.13 -5.00 5.86
C ASP A 189 -13.07 -4.73 4.36
N ALA A 190 -12.90 -5.80 3.59
CA ALA A 190 -12.90 -5.79 2.13
C ALA A 190 -13.68 -7.03 1.62
N PRO A 191 -15.00 -7.13 1.89
CA PRO A 191 -15.77 -8.35 1.64
C PRO A 191 -15.85 -8.75 0.16
N TRP A 192 -16.08 -7.80 -0.75
CA TRP A 192 -16.20 -8.10 -2.18
C TRP A 192 -14.85 -8.40 -2.80
N VAL A 193 -13.81 -7.64 -2.45
CA VAL A 193 -12.44 -7.93 -2.88
C VAL A 193 -11.99 -9.29 -2.35
N ARG A 194 -12.34 -9.64 -1.10
CA ARG A 194 -12.05 -10.95 -0.51
C ARG A 194 -12.70 -12.08 -1.31
N GLN A 195 -14.00 -11.99 -1.57
CA GLN A 195 -14.72 -13.01 -2.34
C GLN A 195 -14.15 -13.15 -3.76
N MET A 196 -13.81 -12.02 -4.40
CA MET A 196 -13.20 -12.02 -5.73
C MET A 196 -11.81 -12.67 -5.73
N ALA A 197 -10.96 -12.33 -4.76
CA ALA A 197 -9.65 -12.97 -4.59
C ALA A 197 -9.78 -14.48 -4.35
N GLU A 198 -10.68 -14.91 -3.45
CA GLU A 198 -10.93 -16.32 -3.16
C GLU A 198 -11.43 -17.11 -4.38
N SER A 199 -12.20 -16.47 -5.27
CA SER A 199 -12.68 -17.11 -6.50
C SER A 199 -11.61 -17.35 -7.57
N LEU A 200 -10.48 -16.65 -7.47
CA LEU A 200 -9.39 -16.67 -8.46
C LEU A 200 -8.10 -17.31 -7.95
N ARG A 201 -8.04 -17.64 -6.66
CA ARG A 201 -6.85 -18.20 -6.02
C ARG A 201 -6.63 -19.68 -6.34
N PRO A 202 -5.36 -20.14 -6.36
CA PRO A 202 -4.16 -19.31 -6.36
C PRO A 202 -4.02 -18.55 -7.67
N ASP A 203 -3.60 -17.29 -7.59
CA ASP A 203 -3.32 -16.50 -8.79
C ASP A 203 -2.00 -16.94 -9.45
N GLY A 204 -1.93 -16.78 -10.75
CA GLY A 204 -0.83 -17.16 -11.62
C GLY A 204 -0.19 -15.94 -12.28
N GLY A 205 0.66 -16.18 -13.26
CA GLY A 205 1.40 -15.15 -13.97
C GLY A 205 0.81 -14.81 -15.34
N GLY A 206 1.61 -14.11 -16.14
CA GLY A 206 1.27 -13.81 -17.53
C GLY A 206 0.94 -15.07 -18.33
N GLY A 207 -0.19 -15.06 -19.05
CA GLY A 207 -0.67 -16.20 -19.84
C GLY A 207 -1.71 -17.09 -19.13
N ASP A 208 -1.77 -17.06 -17.79
CA ASP A 208 -2.82 -17.78 -17.03
C ASP A 208 -4.21 -17.13 -17.17
N TYR A 209 -4.25 -15.89 -17.69
CA TYR A 209 -5.46 -15.06 -17.84
C TYR A 209 -5.80 -14.76 -19.31
N GLY A 210 -5.32 -15.61 -20.22
CA GLY A 210 -5.51 -15.50 -21.66
C GLY A 210 -4.22 -15.16 -22.42
N MET A 211 -4.28 -15.34 -23.75
CA MET A 211 -3.11 -15.20 -24.65
C MET A 211 -3.03 -13.82 -25.32
N THR A 212 -3.99 -12.94 -25.05
CA THR A 212 -3.99 -11.55 -25.54
C THR A 212 -3.34 -10.62 -24.53
N SER A 213 -3.12 -9.35 -24.90
CA SER A 213 -2.46 -8.36 -24.04
C SER A 213 -3.01 -8.33 -22.61
N GLY A 214 -4.33 -8.46 -22.45
CA GLY A 214 -5.01 -8.49 -21.14
C GLY A 214 -4.46 -9.52 -20.15
N GLY A 215 -3.98 -10.66 -20.64
CA GLY A 215 -3.38 -11.71 -19.83
C GLY A 215 -1.95 -11.42 -19.36
N PHE A 216 -1.36 -10.30 -19.79
CA PHE A 216 0.01 -9.86 -19.48
C PHE A 216 0.07 -8.47 -18.82
N ASP A 217 -1.07 -7.80 -18.62
CA ASP A 217 -1.13 -6.46 -18.03
C ASP A 217 -0.72 -6.44 -16.54
N ALA A 218 -0.76 -7.59 -15.86
CA ALA A 218 -0.36 -7.76 -14.47
C ALA A 218 0.64 -8.90 -14.33
N LEU A 219 1.63 -8.72 -13.45
CA LEU A 219 2.65 -9.75 -13.17
C LEU A 219 2.05 -11.00 -12.50
N GLY A 220 1.03 -10.78 -11.66
CA GLY A 220 0.39 -11.80 -10.84
C GLY A 220 1.26 -12.33 -9.71
N PHE A 221 1.02 -13.58 -9.31
CA PHE A 221 1.60 -14.19 -8.10
C PHE A 221 1.32 -13.42 -6.80
N GLY A 222 0.26 -12.61 -6.77
CA GLY A 222 -0.20 -11.87 -5.61
C GLY A 222 -0.59 -12.82 -4.47
N THR A 223 -1.13 -14.00 -4.75
CA THR A 223 -1.38 -15.01 -3.71
C THR A 223 -0.07 -15.38 -3.02
N LEU A 224 1.02 -15.62 -3.74
CA LEU A 224 2.31 -15.91 -3.07
C LEU A 224 2.83 -14.71 -2.27
N MET A 225 2.75 -13.52 -2.84
CA MET A 225 3.40 -12.32 -2.29
C MET A 225 2.59 -11.64 -1.17
N GLN A 226 1.27 -11.78 -1.17
CA GLN A 226 0.35 -10.99 -0.36
C GLN A 226 -0.55 -11.86 0.53
N TYR A 227 -0.66 -13.17 0.27
CA TYR A 227 -1.45 -14.09 1.09
C TYR A 227 -0.77 -14.38 2.43
N SER A 228 -0.86 -13.43 3.33
CA SER A 228 -0.84 -13.68 4.77
C SER A 228 -2.24 -14.14 5.15
N ALA A 229 -2.51 -15.45 5.11
CA ALA A 229 -3.78 -16.05 5.54
C ALA A 229 -4.33 -15.35 6.81
N GLN A 230 -5.30 -14.45 6.66
CA GLN A 230 -6.14 -13.69 7.61
C GLN A 230 -5.71 -13.43 9.08
N THR A 231 -4.48 -13.68 9.52
CA THR A 231 -4.05 -13.52 10.92
C THR A 231 -2.53 -13.34 10.99
N GLY A 232 -2.07 -12.13 11.32
CA GLY A 232 -0.77 -11.89 11.98
C GLY A 232 0.49 -12.50 11.34
N ARG A 233 0.54 -12.69 10.02
CA ARG A 233 1.60 -13.47 9.36
C ARG A 233 2.70 -12.65 8.71
N ARG A 234 2.65 -11.31 8.77
CA ARG A 234 3.78 -10.48 8.36
C ARG A 234 4.92 -10.70 9.34
N ILE A 235 5.92 -11.49 8.95
CA ILE A 235 7.18 -11.60 9.66
C ILE A 235 8.05 -10.43 9.21
N ALA A 236 8.63 -9.71 10.14
CA ALA A 236 9.56 -8.63 9.83
C ALA A 236 10.71 -8.60 10.83
N ARG A 237 11.82 -8.02 10.37
CA ARG A 237 13.02 -7.71 11.15
C ARG A 237 13.17 -6.18 11.20
N LEU A 238 13.52 -5.64 12.36
CA LEU A 238 13.69 -4.19 12.54
C LEU A 238 15.17 -3.84 12.35
N GLN A 239 15.56 -3.43 11.15
CA GLN A 239 16.93 -2.99 10.83
C GLN A 239 17.13 -1.53 11.26
N SER A 240 18.23 -1.21 11.94
CA SER A 240 18.51 0.17 12.36
C SER A 240 18.87 1.08 11.17
N PHE A 241 18.38 2.33 11.18
CA PHE A 241 18.75 3.34 10.20
C PHE A 241 20.24 3.71 10.26
N ASN A 242 20.77 3.99 11.45
CA ASN A 242 22.16 4.42 11.63
C ASN A 242 23.17 3.27 11.81
N PHE A 243 22.70 2.04 12.00
CA PHE A 243 23.51 0.82 11.98
C PHE A 243 22.87 -0.24 11.06
N PRO A 244 22.98 -0.09 9.74
CA PRO A 244 22.25 -0.93 8.78
C PRO A 244 22.70 -2.40 8.77
N ASP A 245 23.85 -2.75 9.37
CA ASP A 245 24.26 -4.13 9.58
C ASP A 245 23.52 -4.82 10.74
N ARG A 246 22.73 -4.08 11.53
CA ARG A 246 22.16 -4.54 12.80
C ARG A 246 20.63 -4.50 12.85
N TYR A 247 20.10 -5.42 13.64
CA TYR A 247 18.67 -5.66 13.80
C TYR A 247 18.30 -5.73 15.28
N VAL A 248 17.06 -5.35 15.60
CA VAL A 248 16.47 -5.66 16.90
C VAL A 248 16.37 -7.17 17.01
N ARG A 249 16.90 -7.71 18.10
CA ARG A 249 16.85 -9.14 18.38
C ARG A 249 16.85 -9.46 19.85
N HIS A 250 16.31 -10.62 20.18
CA HIS A 250 16.32 -11.15 21.52
C HIS A 250 17.48 -12.12 21.76
N SER A 251 17.85 -12.29 23.02
CA SER A 251 18.64 -13.41 23.52
C SER A 251 18.08 -13.76 24.90
N GLY A 252 17.24 -14.80 24.93
CA GLY A 252 16.35 -15.02 26.07
C GLY A 252 15.38 -13.85 26.23
N SER A 253 15.32 -13.24 27.42
CA SER A 253 14.45 -12.09 27.68
C SER A 253 15.06 -10.73 27.30
N THR A 254 16.36 -10.68 26.96
CA THR A 254 17.06 -9.43 26.69
C THR A 254 16.88 -9.04 25.22
N VAL A 255 16.56 -7.76 24.94
CA VAL A 255 16.40 -7.25 23.57
C VAL A 255 17.44 -6.17 23.26
N ARG A 256 18.17 -6.34 22.16
CA ARG A 256 19.28 -5.48 21.76
C ARG A 256 19.38 -5.31 20.25
N LEU A 257 20.13 -4.31 19.82
CA LEU A 257 20.49 -4.07 18.44
C LEU A 257 21.85 -4.68 18.12
N GLU A 258 21.91 -5.65 17.23
CA GLU A 258 23.17 -6.30 16.92
C GLU A 258 23.15 -6.95 15.52
N PRO A 259 24.31 -7.36 14.96
CA PRO A 259 24.39 -7.89 13.60
C PRO A 259 23.57 -9.16 13.41
N THR A 260 23.24 -9.47 12.15
CA THR A 260 22.59 -10.73 11.80
C THR A 260 23.53 -11.90 12.08
N ALA A 261 23.22 -12.67 13.13
CA ALA A 261 23.82 -13.96 13.43
C ALA A 261 22.69 -15.00 13.52
N LEU A 262 23.00 -16.27 13.26
CA LEU A 262 22.05 -17.35 13.47
C LEU A 262 21.88 -17.63 14.98
N PRO A 263 20.68 -18.01 15.44
CA PRO A 263 19.49 -18.31 14.63
C PRO A 263 18.73 -17.04 14.19
N LEU A 264 18.20 -17.05 12.96
CA LEU A 264 17.50 -15.89 12.39
C LEU A 264 16.22 -15.54 13.19
N GLY A 265 15.60 -16.55 13.81
CA GLY A 265 14.40 -16.43 14.64
C GLY A 265 14.51 -15.39 15.75
N ASP A 266 15.71 -15.20 16.31
CA ASP A 266 15.98 -14.21 17.36
C ASP A 266 15.68 -12.77 16.91
N SER A 267 15.70 -12.52 15.61
CA SER A 267 15.48 -11.21 14.98
C SER A 267 14.20 -11.12 14.16
N GLN A 268 13.36 -12.15 14.18
CA GLN A 268 12.12 -12.24 13.40
C GLN A 268 10.90 -12.08 14.32
N PHE A 269 10.06 -11.10 13.99
CA PHE A 269 8.84 -10.82 14.73
C PHE A 269 7.63 -10.92 13.80
N ARG A 270 6.58 -11.63 14.23
CA ARG A 270 5.25 -11.50 13.64
C ARG A 270 4.69 -10.13 14.05
N VAL A 271 4.36 -9.32 13.06
CA VAL A 271 3.66 -8.06 13.24
C VAL A 271 2.17 -8.39 13.32
N VAL A 272 1.61 -8.29 14.52
CA VAL A 272 0.20 -8.59 14.78
C VAL A 272 -0.57 -7.31 15.11
N PRO A 273 -1.91 -7.29 14.98
CA PRO A 273 -2.71 -6.17 15.46
C PRO A 273 -2.38 -5.85 16.92
N GLY A 274 -2.37 -4.56 17.26
CA GLY A 274 -2.01 -4.08 18.59
C GLY A 274 -2.84 -4.75 19.69
N LEU A 275 -2.16 -5.35 20.67
CA LEU A 275 -2.82 -6.10 21.75
C LEU A 275 -3.77 -5.22 22.58
N ALA A 276 -3.46 -3.93 22.74
CA ALA A 276 -4.32 -2.95 23.42
C ALA A 276 -5.42 -2.35 22.53
N GLY A 277 -5.63 -2.91 21.33
CA GLY A 277 -6.61 -2.46 20.35
C GLY A 277 -5.97 -2.11 19.01
N PRO A 278 -6.58 -2.51 17.88
CA PRO A 278 -6.04 -2.29 16.54
C PRO A 278 -6.29 -0.88 15.98
N ALA A 279 -6.95 0.00 16.73
CA ALA A 279 -7.30 1.35 16.29
C ALA A 279 -6.07 2.11 15.77
N ASP A 280 -6.30 2.93 14.73
CA ASP A 280 -5.27 3.72 14.04
C ASP A 280 -4.11 2.90 13.47
N GLY A 281 -4.28 1.58 13.33
CA GLY A 281 -3.26 0.70 12.77
C GLY A 281 -2.12 0.37 13.72
N ARG A 282 -2.41 0.37 15.02
CA ARG A 282 -1.46 -0.07 16.05
C ARG A 282 -1.10 -1.54 15.89
N ILE A 283 0.15 -1.85 16.26
CA ILE A 283 0.74 -3.18 16.12
C ILE A 283 1.42 -3.64 17.40
N SER A 284 1.65 -4.95 17.49
CA SER A 284 2.53 -5.58 18.47
C SER A 284 3.50 -6.52 17.75
N PHE A 285 4.67 -6.75 18.34
CA PHE A 285 5.72 -7.60 17.78
C PHE A 285 5.82 -8.89 18.59
N GLU A 286 5.27 -9.99 18.06
CA GLU A 286 5.37 -11.33 18.65
C GLU A 286 6.62 -12.06 18.12
N SER A 287 7.36 -12.76 18.97
CA SER A 287 8.51 -13.56 18.52
C SER A 287 8.08 -14.69 17.58
N VAL A 288 8.84 -14.92 16.51
CA VAL A 288 8.58 -16.05 15.61
C VAL A 288 8.89 -17.39 16.28
N ASP A 289 10.03 -17.46 16.98
CA ASP A 289 10.60 -18.65 17.61
C ASP A 289 10.08 -18.93 19.03
N MET A 290 9.55 -17.90 19.70
CA MET A 290 8.87 -18.00 21.00
C MET A 290 7.44 -17.43 20.90
N PRO A 291 6.49 -18.14 20.26
CA PRO A 291 5.09 -17.71 20.19
C PRO A 291 4.50 -17.41 21.57
N GLY A 292 3.68 -16.37 21.66
CA GLY A 292 3.16 -15.83 22.91
C GLY A 292 4.09 -14.86 23.64
N TYR A 293 5.33 -14.66 23.17
CA TYR A 293 6.26 -13.65 23.71
C TYR A 293 6.30 -12.41 22.81
N PHE A 294 6.35 -11.23 23.42
CA PHE A 294 6.30 -9.95 22.71
C PHE A 294 7.41 -9.00 23.12
N LEU A 295 7.83 -8.13 22.19
CA LEU A 295 8.59 -6.95 22.54
C LEU A 295 7.75 -6.06 23.44
N ARG A 296 8.19 -5.91 24.69
CA ARG A 296 7.48 -5.15 25.72
C ARG A 296 8.43 -4.20 26.41
N HIS A 297 7.99 -2.96 26.62
CA HIS A 297 8.72 -2.04 27.48
C HIS A 297 8.30 -2.20 28.95
N ALA A 298 9.27 -2.06 29.86
CA ALA A 298 9.04 -1.94 31.30
C ALA A 298 10.16 -1.07 31.88
N ASN A 299 9.81 -0.07 32.69
CA ASN A 299 10.78 0.93 33.18
C ASN A 299 11.62 1.54 32.02
N TYR A 300 10.98 1.77 30.88
CA TYR A 300 11.57 2.30 29.64
C TYR A 300 12.66 1.43 28.99
N GLN A 301 12.84 0.18 29.43
CA GLN A 301 13.72 -0.80 28.82
C GLN A 301 12.88 -1.85 28.10
N PHE A 302 13.36 -2.37 26.97
CA PHE A 302 12.68 -3.45 26.26
C PHE A 302 13.20 -4.82 26.68
N GLY A 303 12.26 -5.76 26.78
CA GLY A 303 12.54 -7.18 26.90
C GLY A 303 11.56 -7.99 26.05
N LEU A 304 11.87 -9.27 25.90
CA LEU A 304 10.97 -10.25 25.29
C LEU A 304 10.24 -10.98 26.41
N VAL A 305 8.91 -10.79 26.49
CA VAL A 305 8.11 -11.19 27.65
C VAL A 305 6.86 -11.95 27.21
N ALA A 306 6.52 -13.04 27.91
CA ALA A 306 5.30 -13.80 27.68
C ALA A 306 4.06 -12.95 27.98
N ASN A 307 3.06 -12.99 27.10
CA ASN A 307 1.79 -12.32 27.29
C ASN A 307 1.01 -12.97 28.44
N ASP A 308 0.79 -12.20 29.50
CA ASP A 308 0.02 -12.62 30.68
C ASP A 308 -1.48 -12.26 30.59
N GLY A 309 -1.92 -11.67 29.47
CA GLY A 309 -3.29 -11.24 29.24
C GLY A 309 -3.69 -9.97 30.01
N SER A 310 -2.78 -9.35 30.75
CA SER A 310 -3.07 -8.14 31.51
C SER A 310 -3.20 -6.91 30.59
N ALA A 311 -4.08 -5.98 30.96
CA ALA A 311 -4.22 -4.72 30.23
C ALA A 311 -2.91 -3.92 30.19
N GLN A 312 -2.10 -4.00 31.25
CA GLN A 312 -0.78 -3.37 31.31
C GLN A 312 0.17 -3.99 30.28
N PHE A 313 0.24 -5.32 30.20
CA PHE A 313 1.07 -6.00 29.20
C PHE A 313 0.68 -5.58 27.79
N MET A 314 -0.62 -5.58 27.50
CA MET A 314 -1.16 -5.21 26.20
C MET A 314 -0.79 -3.77 25.84
N ALA A 315 -0.93 -2.83 26.80
CA ALA A 315 -0.54 -1.43 26.61
C ALA A 315 0.97 -1.25 26.39
N ASP A 316 1.79 -1.98 27.14
CA ASP A 316 3.26 -1.91 27.08
C ASP A 316 3.87 -2.59 25.84
N SER A 317 3.10 -3.41 25.14
CA SER A 317 3.53 -4.15 23.93
C SER A 317 2.87 -3.63 22.65
N THR A 318 2.16 -2.50 22.72
CA THR A 318 1.44 -1.92 21.58
C THR A 318 2.08 -0.62 21.12
N PHE A 319 2.30 -0.49 19.82
CA PHE A 319 2.97 0.65 19.20
C PHE A 319 2.17 1.17 18.00
N LEU A 320 2.23 2.47 17.75
CA LEU A 320 1.75 3.10 16.53
C LEU A 320 2.94 3.28 15.59
N PRO A 321 2.97 2.59 14.43
CA PRO A 321 3.91 2.91 13.37
C PRO A 321 3.65 4.34 12.86
N VAL A 322 4.71 5.14 12.76
CA VAL A 322 4.69 6.47 12.14
C VAL A 322 5.84 6.60 11.15
N ALA A 323 5.80 7.63 10.30
CA ALA A 323 6.92 7.98 9.41
C ALA A 323 8.21 8.09 10.22
N GLY A 324 9.30 7.55 9.69
CA GLY A 324 10.59 7.49 10.35
C GLY A 324 11.08 8.88 10.73
N LEU A 325 11.47 9.06 11.99
CA LEU A 325 11.81 10.37 12.53
C LEU A 325 13.07 10.98 11.89
N ALA A 326 14.02 10.14 11.43
CA ALA A 326 15.19 10.59 10.67
C ALA A 326 15.04 10.45 9.15
N HIS A 327 14.07 9.67 8.69
CA HIS A 327 13.84 9.43 7.27
C HIS A 327 12.39 8.98 7.05
N SER A 328 11.59 9.83 6.41
CA SER A 328 10.13 9.67 6.30
C SER A 328 9.68 8.36 5.65
N ARG A 329 10.52 7.77 4.78
CA ARG A 329 10.26 6.47 4.11
C ARG A 329 10.50 5.23 4.98
N LEU A 330 11.08 5.41 6.16
CA LEU A 330 11.31 4.35 7.14
C LEU A 330 10.23 4.43 8.24
N THR A 331 10.36 3.63 9.30
CA THR A 331 9.35 3.56 10.35
C THR A 331 9.95 3.87 11.71
N SER A 332 9.23 4.68 12.48
CA SER A 332 9.44 4.83 13.92
C SER A 332 8.21 4.30 14.66
N PHE A 333 8.40 3.76 15.86
CA PHE A 333 7.33 3.11 16.62
C PHE A 333 7.03 3.91 17.89
N ARG A 334 5.92 4.65 17.87
CA ARG A 334 5.46 5.45 19.01
C ARG A 334 4.71 4.56 19.99
N SER A 335 4.97 4.67 21.30
CA SER A 335 4.24 3.86 22.29
C SER A 335 2.74 4.16 22.31
N HIS A 336 1.94 3.15 22.64
CA HIS A 336 0.51 3.31 22.90
C HIS A 336 0.23 4.11 24.17
N ASN A 337 0.86 3.73 25.28
CA ASN A 337 0.60 4.32 26.59
C ASN A 337 1.56 5.45 26.98
N PHE A 338 2.63 5.69 26.21
CA PHE A 338 3.51 6.85 26.34
C PHE A 338 3.68 7.57 25.00
N PRO A 339 2.70 8.39 24.57
CA PRO A 339 2.69 8.98 23.23
C PRO A 339 3.84 9.96 22.93
N ASP A 340 4.57 10.41 23.95
CA ASP A 340 5.77 11.24 23.81
C ASP A 340 7.05 10.42 23.53
N ARG A 341 6.96 9.09 23.49
CA ARG A 341 8.12 8.19 23.43
C ARG A 341 8.09 7.21 22.27
N TYR A 342 9.29 6.83 21.85
CA TYR A 342 9.53 5.96 20.71
C TYR A 342 10.45 4.79 21.07
N VAL A 343 10.24 3.67 20.38
CA VAL A 343 11.22 2.58 20.35
C VAL A 343 12.50 3.11 19.74
N ARG A 344 13.61 3.06 20.48
CA ARG A 344 14.93 3.47 20.01
C ARG A 344 16.00 2.56 20.57
N HIS A 345 17.17 2.51 19.94
CA HIS A 345 18.33 1.90 20.57
C HIS A 345 19.20 2.96 21.27
N SER A 346 19.98 2.56 22.26
CA SER A 346 21.01 3.38 22.91
C SER A 346 22.10 2.48 23.46
N ASN A 347 23.35 2.67 23.02
CA ASN A 347 24.44 1.73 23.31
C ASN A 347 24.04 0.27 23.02
N TYR A 348 23.33 0.07 21.90
CA TYR A 348 22.75 -1.19 21.46
C TYR A 348 21.64 -1.79 22.35
N GLY A 349 21.29 -1.20 23.50
CA GLY A 349 20.11 -1.62 24.25
C GLY A 349 18.84 -0.99 23.69
N LEU A 350 17.73 -1.73 23.61
CA LEU A 350 16.46 -1.18 23.13
C LEU A 350 15.69 -0.51 24.27
N ARG A 351 15.23 0.72 24.05
CA ARG A 351 14.62 1.60 25.06
C ARG A 351 13.40 2.33 24.52
N LEU A 352 12.59 2.84 25.46
CA LEU A 352 11.45 3.71 25.18
C LEU A 352 11.69 5.11 25.75
N ASP A 353 12.12 6.06 24.92
CA ASP A 353 12.43 7.42 25.38
C ASP A 353 11.85 8.50 24.45
N PRO A 354 11.77 9.76 24.91
CA PRO A 354 11.51 10.91 24.04
C PRO A 354 12.61 11.09 23.01
N VAL A 355 12.26 11.68 21.87
CA VAL A 355 13.19 11.93 20.76
C VAL A 355 13.34 13.43 20.56
N VAL A 356 14.55 13.97 20.74
CA VAL A 356 14.81 15.41 20.71
C VAL A 356 15.87 15.75 19.66
N THR A 357 16.99 15.03 19.67
CA THR A 357 18.16 15.28 18.82
C THR A 357 18.09 14.53 17.50
N ASP A 358 18.94 14.90 16.53
CA ASP A 358 19.08 14.15 15.28
C ASP A 358 19.60 12.72 15.52
N LEU A 359 20.46 12.54 16.53
CA LEU A 359 20.89 11.21 16.93
C LEU A 359 19.72 10.39 17.45
N ASP A 360 18.88 10.95 18.33
CA ASP A 360 17.69 10.25 18.84
C ASP A 360 16.75 9.86 17.68
N ARG A 361 16.56 10.76 16.71
CA ARG A 361 15.75 10.48 15.50
C ARG A 361 16.33 9.29 14.73
N ALA A 362 17.65 9.27 14.54
CA ALA A 362 18.33 8.19 13.83
C ALA A 362 18.26 6.86 14.60
N GLU A 363 18.39 6.89 15.92
CA GLU A 363 18.28 5.73 16.80
C GLU A 363 16.85 5.17 16.91
N ALA A 364 15.84 6.01 16.67
CA ALA A 364 14.42 5.66 16.70
C ALA A 364 13.84 5.28 15.32
N THR A 365 14.66 5.24 14.26
CA THR A 365 14.21 4.97 12.89
C THR A 365 14.69 3.60 12.42
N TYR A 366 13.78 2.80 11.88
CA TYR A 366 14.02 1.43 11.44
C TYR A 366 13.50 1.16 10.04
N ARG A 367 14.22 0.33 9.28
CA ARG A 367 13.68 -0.33 8.10
C ARG A 367 13.04 -1.66 8.53
N MET A 368 11.79 -1.85 8.14
CA MET A 368 11.11 -3.14 8.30
C MET A 368 11.49 -4.03 7.13
N VAL A 369 12.24 -5.10 7.41
CA VAL A 369 12.70 -6.07 6.41
C VAL A 369 11.88 -7.34 6.56
N ASP A 370 11.12 -7.71 5.52
CA ASP A 370 10.28 -8.91 5.50
C ASP A 370 11.10 -10.19 5.26
#